data_AF-A0A0F8WKW5-F1
#
_entry.id   AF-A0A0F8WKW5-F1
#
_cell.length_a   1.000
_cell.length_b   1.000
_cell.length_c   1.000
_cell.angle_alpha   90.00
_cell.angle_beta   90.00
_cell.angle_gamma   90.00
#
_symmetry.space_group_name_H-M   'P 1'
#
loop_
_entity.id
_entity.type
_entity.pdbx_description
1 polymer ?
#
loop_
_entity_poly.entity_id
_entity_poly.type
_entity_poly.pdbx_seq_one_letter_code
_entity_poly.pdbx_strand_id
1 'polypeptide(L)'
;PISITGLESLDFLNLEYNKIERLDSWWHAFKKLEYVCIYNNRLDEKEQNQNTISIDYIDEGLNFKDIITPKYIQEKKIKELEYLYIKDAVVINYLFEEKKIHKEITYQFEFDDFRINSLKITNSAPLKSLFWSLERLETLELVNRSIQFGLNNSLKKLKLSVPNKFESNLSLEIHESVDLLKNLETLYIEGYKSIKYPDNLTFLSKINKLIIDTPMINAIPFSLLELKIYSNVIINSHSKSFDFNSIITNNKVTEPQILLTYNTHAELPDLVIDESIKNLYLSTRLFSSKTIKIKGIIKKVIIAPLRPISLTYFTNGDLWRPTETGNYIFAFEISGSNIPNIESDFSSLTHFRL
;
A
#
# COMPACT_ATOMS: atom_id res chain seq x y z
N PRO A 1 4.02 5.13 -44.75
CA PRO A 1 4.34 6.07 -45.86
C PRO A 1 4.51 7.49 -45.31
N ILE A 2 5.59 8.21 -45.62
CA ILE A 2 5.78 9.59 -45.11
C ILE A 2 4.62 10.52 -45.50
N SER A 3 3.91 10.22 -46.59
CA SER A 3 2.76 11.01 -47.06
C SER A 3 1.57 11.07 -46.09
N ILE A 4 1.43 10.15 -45.13
CA ILE A 4 0.29 10.18 -44.21
C ILE A 4 0.47 11.26 -43.12
N THR A 5 1.69 11.74 -42.86
CA THR A 5 1.96 12.73 -41.81
C THR A 5 1.33 14.10 -42.04
N GLY A 6 0.87 14.39 -43.27
CA GLY A 6 0.14 15.61 -43.61
C GLY A 6 -1.34 15.60 -43.21
N LEU A 7 -1.86 14.51 -42.64
CA LEU A 7 -3.24 14.42 -42.19
C LEU A 7 -3.37 15.06 -40.78
N GLU A 8 -3.25 16.38 -40.70
CA GLU A 8 -3.22 17.14 -39.44
C GLU A 8 -4.49 17.04 -38.59
N SER A 9 -5.58 16.57 -39.19
CA SER A 9 -6.87 16.33 -38.51
C SER A 9 -7.17 14.86 -38.24
N LEU A 10 -6.23 13.96 -38.51
CA LEU A 10 -6.41 12.54 -38.29
C LEU A 10 -6.44 12.25 -36.79
N ASP A 11 -7.60 11.79 -36.32
CA ASP A 11 -7.87 11.35 -34.94
C ASP A 11 -7.93 9.82 -34.81
N PHE A 12 -8.17 9.11 -35.92
CA PHE A 12 -8.25 7.66 -35.97
C PHE A 12 -7.47 7.09 -37.17
N LEU A 13 -6.56 6.15 -36.91
CA LEU A 13 -5.73 5.49 -37.92
C LEU A 13 -5.85 3.96 -37.81
N ASN A 14 -6.61 3.36 -38.73
CA ASN A 14 -6.72 1.91 -38.84
C ASN A 14 -5.79 1.37 -39.92
N LEU A 15 -4.87 0.50 -39.49
CA LEU A 15 -3.84 -0.16 -40.28
C LEU A 15 -3.94 -1.68 -40.17
N GLU A 16 -5.08 -2.21 -39.75
CA GLU A 16 -5.28 -3.65 -39.57
C GLU A 16 -5.11 -4.47 -40.87
N TYR A 17 -4.74 -5.76 -40.73
CA TYR A 17 -4.61 -6.73 -41.83
C TYR A 17 -3.67 -6.30 -42.97
N ASN A 18 -2.65 -5.51 -42.65
CA ASN A 18 -1.66 -5.06 -43.62
C ASN A 18 -0.39 -5.93 -43.57
N LYS A 19 0.64 -5.50 -44.29
CA LYS A 19 1.98 -6.12 -44.29
C LYS A 19 3.00 -5.18 -43.64
N ILE A 20 2.59 -4.41 -42.63
CA ILE A 20 3.47 -3.45 -41.96
C ILE A 20 4.46 -4.25 -41.10
N GLU A 21 5.75 -4.05 -41.39
CA GLU A 21 6.83 -4.74 -40.70
C GLU A 21 7.40 -3.90 -39.55
N ARG A 22 7.16 -2.58 -39.55
CA ARG A 22 7.59 -1.64 -38.52
C ARG A 22 6.74 -0.36 -38.47
N LEU A 23 6.62 0.23 -37.29
CA LEU A 23 6.12 1.60 -37.10
C LEU A 23 7.31 2.56 -36.95
N ASP A 24 7.74 3.15 -38.06
CA ASP A 24 8.74 4.24 -38.04
C ASP A 24 8.16 5.48 -37.33
N SER A 25 9.03 6.44 -36.97
CA SER A 25 8.71 7.67 -36.22
C SER A 25 7.73 8.65 -36.89
N TRP A 26 7.12 8.30 -38.04
CA TRP A 26 6.20 9.18 -38.75
C TRP A 26 4.88 9.42 -38.00
N TRP A 27 4.45 8.51 -37.12
CA TRP A 27 3.18 8.69 -36.40
C TRP A 27 3.24 9.83 -35.37
N HIS A 28 4.44 10.29 -34.97
CA HIS A 28 4.61 11.49 -34.15
C HIS A 28 4.17 12.79 -34.84
N ALA A 29 4.03 12.77 -36.17
CA ALA A 29 3.60 13.95 -36.89
C ALA A 29 2.11 14.24 -36.71
N PHE A 30 1.32 13.28 -36.20
CA PHE A 30 -0.11 13.46 -36.00
C PHE A 30 -0.44 14.10 -34.66
N LYS A 31 -0.66 15.41 -34.68
CA LYS A 31 -0.95 16.21 -33.48
C LYS A 31 -2.31 15.93 -32.83
N LYS A 32 -3.22 15.25 -33.54
CA LYS A 32 -4.61 14.99 -33.11
C LYS A 32 -4.95 13.51 -33.07
N LEU A 33 -3.99 12.62 -33.32
CA LEU A 33 -4.26 11.19 -33.41
C LEU A 33 -4.56 10.63 -32.03
N GLU A 34 -5.80 10.23 -31.83
CA GLU A 34 -6.29 9.64 -30.59
C GLU A 34 -6.31 8.12 -30.67
N TYR A 35 -6.44 7.51 -31.86
CA TYR A 35 -6.61 6.06 -31.99
C TYR A 35 -5.75 5.44 -33.09
N VAL A 36 -5.11 4.30 -32.80
CA VAL A 36 -4.39 3.51 -33.80
C VAL A 36 -4.74 2.03 -33.68
N CYS A 37 -5.10 1.39 -34.80
CA CYS A 37 -5.28 -0.05 -34.89
C CYS A 37 -4.22 -0.63 -35.84
N ILE A 38 -3.37 -1.54 -35.37
CA ILE A 38 -2.27 -2.13 -36.16
C ILE A 38 -2.33 -3.66 -36.22
N TYR A 39 -3.51 -4.22 -35.95
CA TYR A 39 -3.74 -5.66 -35.86
C TYR A 39 -3.36 -6.43 -37.15
N ASN A 40 -2.92 -7.69 -37.02
CA ASN A 40 -2.64 -8.61 -38.12
C ASN A 40 -1.73 -8.03 -39.22
N ASN A 41 -0.64 -7.40 -38.78
CA ASN A 41 0.47 -6.95 -39.61
C ASN A 41 1.65 -7.94 -39.56
N ARG A 42 2.74 -7.67 -40.28
CA ARG A 42 3.95 -8.51 -40.32
C ARG A 42 5.06 -7.97 -39.42
N LEU A 43 4.69 -7.47 -38.24
CA LEU A 43 5.66 -6.98 -37.26
C LEU A 43 6.55 -8.19 -36.86
N ASP A 44 7.81 -8.16 -37.29
CA ASP A 44 8.66 -9.34 -37.45
C ASP A 44 8.99 -10.04 -36.11
N GLU A 45 9.05 -11.37 -36.09
CA GLU A 45 9.28 -12.18 -34.86
C GLU A 45 10.64 -11.92 -34.19
N LYS A 46 11.64 -11.44 -34.95
CA LYS A 46 12.95 -11.06 -34.39
C LYS A 46 12.90 -9.76 -33.59
N GLU A 47 11.93 -8.88 -33.88
CA GLU A 47 11.71 -7.64 -33.14
C GLU A 47 10.66 -7.78 -32.04
N GLN A 48 9.96 -8.92 -31.89
CA GLN A 48 9.19 -9.20 -30.66
C GLN A 48 10.09 -9.17 -29.40
N ASN A 49 11.41 -9.36 -29.55
CA ASN A 49 12.40 -9.26 -28.47
C ASN A 49 13.10 -7.89 -28.37
N GLN A 50 12.87 -6.93 -29.28
CA GLN A 50 13.55 -5.62 -29.26
C GLN A 50 12.61 -4.41 -29.44
N ASN A 51 11.45 -4.58 -30.05
CA ASN A 51 10.41 -3.58 -30.29
C ASN A 51 9.01 -4.14 -29.97
N THR A 52 8.85 -4.81 -28.82
CA THR A 52 7.60 -4.59 -28.08
C THR A 52 7.50 -3.08 -27.89
N ILE A 53 6.31 -2.47 -28.03
CA ILE A 53 6.10 -1.09 -27.59
C ILE A 53 6.71 -1.02 -26.20
N SER A 54 7.88 -0.38 -26.09
CA SER A 54 8.57 -0.37 -24.82
C SER A 54 7.61 0.34 -23.90
N ILE A 55 7.33 -0.27 -22.76
CA ILE A 55 6.59 0.37 -21.68
C ILE A 55 7.19 1.76 -21.36
N ASP A 56 8.48 1.97 -21.67
CA ASP A 56 9.18 3.25 -21.51
C ASP A 56 8.79 4.31 -22.56
N TYR A 57 8.02 3.96 -23.60
CA TYR A 57 7.68 4.84 -24.72
C TYR A 57 6.22 4.65 -25.20
N ILE A 58 5.27 5.13 -24.40
CA ILE A 58 3.88 5.32 -24.79
C ILE A 58 3.57 6.82 -24.75
N ASP A 59 3.19 7.39 -25.88
CA ASP A 59 2.73 8.78 -25.97
C ASP A 59 1.42 8.96 -25.18
N GLU A 60 1.34 10.01 -24.37
CA GLU A 60 0.29 10.23 -23.37
C GLU A 60 -1.12 10.38 -23.98
N GLY A 61 -1.22 10.67 -25.28
CA GLY A 61 -2.47 10.94 -25.98
C GLY A 61 -3.01 9.81 -26.88
N LEU A 62 -2.30 8.70 -27.04
CA LEU A 62 -2.76 7.63 -27.93
C LEU A 62 -3.76 6.69 -27.21
N ASN A 63 -4.66 6.07 -27.96
CA ASN A 63 -5.48 4.91 -27.61
C ASN A 63 -5.27 3.78 -28.66
N PHE A 64 -4.69 2.64 -28.30
CA PHE A 64 -4.52 1.46 -29.15
C PHE A 64 -5.65 0.51 -28.80
N LYS A 65 -6.36 0.07 -29.82
CA LYS A 65 -7.33 -1.02 -29.67
C LYS A 65 -6.59 -2.32 -29.95
N ASP A 66 -6.30 -3.08 -28.91
CA ASP A 66 -5.59 -4.35 -29.04
C ASP A 66 -6.44 -5.54 -28.55
N ILE A 67 -6.50 -6.60 -29.36
CA ILE A 67 -7.17 -7.88 -29.07
C ILE A 67 -6.22 -8.84 -28.33
N ILE A 68 -4.97 -8.45 -28.00
CA ILE A 68 -4.04 -9.23 -27.15
C ILE A 68 -4.46 -9.21 -25.67
N THR A 69 -5.77 -9.23 -25.38
CA THR A 69 -6.28 -9.72 -24.12
C THR A 69 -5.99 -11.23 -24.07
N PRO A 70 -5.18 -11.77 -23.14
CA PRO A 70 -4.80 -13.17 -23.23
C PRO A 70 -5.99 -14.13 -23.16
N LYS A 71 -5.82 -15.33 -23.72
CA LYS A 71 -6.89 -16.32 -23.86
C LYS A 71 -7.73 -16.55 -22.59
N TYR A 72 -7.15 -16.51 -21.40
CA TYR A 72 -7.92 -16.66 -20.15
C TYR A 72 -8.79 -15.44 -19.81
N ILE A 73 -8.44 -14.26 -20.34
CA ILE A 73 -9.29 -13.07 -20.31
C ILE A 73 -10.41 -13.19 -21.37
N GLN A 74 -10.15 -13.88 -22.48
CA GLN A 74 -11.17 -14.23 -23.50
C GLN A 74 -12.13 -15.34 -23.02
N GLU A 75 -11.73 -16.17 -22.05
CA GLU A 75 -12.51 -17.33 -21.55
C GLU A 75 -13.65 -16.97 -20.57
N LYS A 76 -13.76 -15.71 -20.12
CA LYS A 76 -15.00 -15.17 -19.54
C LYS A 76 -15.65 -14.25 -20.56
N LYS A 77 -16.93 -14.49 -20.87
CA LYS A 77 -17.81 -13.55 -21.60
C LYS A 77 -17.82 -12.19 -20.89
N ILE A 78 -16.91 -11.30 -21.25
CA ILE A 78 -16.94 -9.90 -20.84
C ILE A 78 -16.75 -9.13 -22.14
N LYS A 79 -17.86 -8.83 -22.82
CA LYS A 79 -17.94 -7.91 -23.99
C LYS A 79 -17.35 -6.53 -23.68
N GLU A 80 -17.08 -6.25 -22.42
CA GLU A 80 -16.68 -4.96 -21.88
C GLU A 80 -15.15 -4.75 -21.92
N LEU A 81 -14.36 -5.81 -22.13
CA LEU A 81 -12.88 -5.72 -22.28
C LEU A 81 -12.40 -5.20 -23.64
N GLU A 82 -13.29 -4.95 -24.60
CA GLU A 82 -12.95 -4.31 -25.89
C GLU A 82 -12.42 -2.86 -25.74
N TYR A 83 -12.45 -2.31 -24.51
CA TYR A 83 -12.16 -0.90 -24.20
C TYR A 83 -11.01 -0.69 -23.19
N LEU A 84 -10.06 -1.62 -23.08
CA LEU A 84 -8.84 -1.39 -22.30
C LEU A 84 -8.06 -0.18 -22.83
N TYR A 85 -7.79 0.79 -21.95
CA TYR A 85 -6.91 1.93 -22.25
C TYR A 85 -5.47 1.44 -22.47
N ILE A 86 -4.68 2.09 -23.35
CA ILE A 86 -3.34 1.59 -23.74
C ILE A 86 -2.46 1.31 -22.55
N LYS A 87 -2.33 2.29 -21.65
CA LYS A 87 -1.33 2.24 -20.57
C LYS A 87 -1.55 0.97 -19.75
N ASP A 88 -2.82 0.69 -19.46
CA ASP A 88 -3.31 -0.51 -18.81
C ASP A 88 -3.01 -1.77 -19.64
N ALA A 89 -3.35 -1.78 -20.94
CA ALA A 89 -3.09 -2.90 -21.84
C ALA A 89 -1.60 -3.24 -21.95
N VAL A 90 -0.71 -2.24 -21.99
CA VAL A 90 0.74 -2.45 -22.07
C VAL A 90 1.33 -2.92 -20.74
N VAL A 91 0.86 -2.39 -19.60
CA VAL A 91 1.23 -2.93 -18.28
C VAL A 91 0.84 -4.41 -18.17
N ILE A 92 -0.38 -4.73 -18.62
CA ILE A 92 -0.90 -6.09 -18.66
C ILE A 92 -0.01 -6.99 -19.55
N ASN A 93 0.27 -6.57 -20.79
CA ASN A 93 1.13 -7.31 -21.72
C ASN A 93 2.55 -7.50 -21.17
N TYR A 94 3.14 -6.48 -20.56
CA TYR A 94 4.44 -6.58 -19.92
C TYR A 94 4.45 -7.66 -18.82
N LEU A 95 3.46 -7.65 -17.93
CA LEU A 95 3.34 -8.67 -16.88
C LEU A 95 3.13 -10.08 -17.47
N PHE A 96 2.46 -10.20 -18.62
CA PHE A 96 2.36 -11.47 -19.34
C PHE A 96 3.70 -12.01 -19.81
N GLU A 97 4.49 -11.18 -20.47
CA GLU A 97 5.81 -11.58 -20.97
C GLU A 97 6.76 -11.91 -19.81
N GLU A 98 6.75 -11.10 -18.76
CA GLU A 98 7.53 -11.36 -17.55
C GLU A 98 7.18 -12.70 -16.92
N LYS A 99 5.91 -13.08 -16.87
CA LYS A 99 5.49 -14.40 -16.35
C LYS A 99 5.93 -15.57 -17.22
N LYS A 100 6.08 -15.39 -18.53
CA LYS A 100 6.61 -16.44 -19.41
C LYS A 100 8.08 -16.72 -19.10
N ILE A 101 8.84 -15.68 -18.78
CA ILE A 101 10.26 -15.74 -18.43
C ILE A 101 10.44 -16.23 -16.99
N HIS A 102 9.69 -15.63 -16.07
CA HIS A 102 9.73 -15.83 -14.62
C HIS A 102 8.42 -16.48 -14.16
N LYS A 103 8.38 -17.82 -14.19
CA LYS A 103 7.17 -18.61 -13.91
C LYS A 103 6.59 -18.40 -12.50
N GLU A 104 7.41 -17.89 -11.58
CA GLU A 104 7.07 -17.55 -10.22
C GLU A 104 6.26 -16.25 -10.09
N ILE A 105 6.26 -15.40 -11.14
CA ILE A 105 5.49 -14.16 -11.16
C ILE A 105 4.00 -14.48 -11.28
N THR A 106 3.23 -13.93 -10.36
CA THR A 106 1.77 -13.92 -10.46
C THR A 106 1.25 -12.52 -10.26
N TYR A 107 0.10 -12.22 -10.87
CA TYR A 107 -0.55 -10.93 -10.74
C TYR A 107 -2.06 -11.09 -10.75
N GLN A 108 -2.74 -10.10 -10.17
CA GLN A 108 -4.19 -9.97 -10.17
C GLN A 108 -4.54 -8.51 -10.47
N PHE A 109 -5.55 -8.32 -11.32
CA PHE A 109 -6.05 -7.01 -11.71
C PHE A 109 -7.50 -6.89 -11.25
N GLU A 110 -7.87 -5.72 -10.75
CA GLU A 110 -9.27 -5.29 -10.71
C GLU A 110 -9.42 -4.06 -11.58
N PHE A 111 -10.59 -3.93 -12.20
CA PHE A 111 -10.88 -2.88 -13.15
C PHE A 111 -12.04 -2.03 -12.65
N ASP A 112 -11.96 -0.72 -12.88
CA ASP A 112 -13.08 0.21 -12.81
C ASP A 112 -13.07 1.05 -14.09
N ASP A 113 -14.22 1.15 -14.74
CA ASP A 113 -14.38 1.88 -16.00
C ASP A 113 -13.29 1.52 -17.04
N PHE A 114 -13.05 0.22 -17.20
CA PHE A 114 -12.07 -0.38 -18.12
C PHE A 114 -10.60 -0.01 -17.89
N ARG A 115 -10.27 0.56 -16.73
CA ARG A 115 -8.90 0.82 -16.30
C ARG A 115 -8.56 0.03 -15.05
N ILE A 116 -7.30 -0.34 -14.91
CA ILE A 116 -6.74 -0.99 -13.74
C ILE A 116 -6.90 -0.01 -12.57
N ASN A 117 -7.75 -0.40 -11.61
CA ASN A 117 -7.90 0.33 -10.35
C ASN A 117 -7.12 -0.33 -9.21
N SER A 118 -6.78 -1.61 -9.36
CA SER A 118 -6.14 -2.42 -8.35
C SER A 118 -5.18 -3.39 -9.03
N LEU A 119 -3.96 -3.43 -8.53
CA LEU A 119 -2.92 -4.31 -9.05
C LEU A 119 -2.23 -5.02 -7.90
N LYS A 120 -2.22 -6.35 -7.94
CA LYS A 120 -1.41 -7.18 -7.05
C LYS A 120 -0.35 -7.89 -7.87
N ILE A 121 0.91 -7.84 -7.44
CA ILE A 121 2.04 -8.53 -8.09
C ILE A 121 2.81 -9.34 -7.04
N THR A 122 3.06 -10.61 -7.34
CA THR A 122 3.84 -11.53 -6.50
C THR A 122 5.12 -11.97 -7.20
N ASN A 123 6.23 -12.02 -6.45
CA ASN A 123 7.57 -12.41 -6.92
C ASN A 123 8.08 -11.56 -8.10
N SER A 124 7.77 -10.27 -8.03
CA SER A 124 7.73 -9.27 -9.12
C SER A 124 8.85 -9.30 -10.17
N ALA A 125 8.48 -8.90 -11.39
CA ALA A 125 9.36 -8.27 -12.37
C ALA A 125 9.73 -6.83 -11.96
N PRO A 126 10.73 -6.16 -12.55
CA PRO A 126 10.95 -4.73 -12.35
C PRO A 126 9.71 -3.89 -12.69
N LEU A 127 9.25 -3.01 -11.80
CA LEU A 127 8.20 -2.05 -12.15
C LEU A 127 8.80 -0.92 -12.98
N LYS A 128 8.51 -0.93 -14.28
CA LYS A 128 8.96 0.11 -15.22
C LYS A 128 8.11 1.38 -15.10
N SER A 129 8.54 2.47 -15.73
CA SER A 129 7.98 3.81 -15.56
C SER A 129 6.45 3.88 -15.81
N LEU A 130 5.94 3.18 -16.82
CA LEU A 130 4.52 3.21 -17.17
C LEU A 130 3.58 2.72 -16.06
N PHE A 131 4.02 1.78 -15.21
CA PHE A 131 3.19 1.32 -14.09
C PHE A 131 2.74 2.49 -13.21
N TRP A 132 3.64 3.46 -13.04
CA TRP A 132 3.39 4.65 -12.24
C TRP A 132 2.50 5.65 -12.98
N SER A 133 2.41 5.57 -14.30
CA SER A 133 1.53 6.40 -15.13
C SER A 133 0.06 5.94 -15.18
N LEU A 134 -0.30 4.81 -14.55
CA LEU A 134 -1.68 4.31 -14.53
C LEU A 134 -2.62 5.30 -13.82
N GLU A 135 -3.49 5.92 -14.59
CA GLU A 135 -4.29 7.08 -14.17
C GLU A 135 -5.41 6.76 -13.17
N ARG A 136 -5.84 5.49 -13.08
CA ARG A 136 -6.89 5.05 -12.13
C ARG A 136 -6.41 4.04 -11.10
N LEU A 137 -5.11 3.73 -11.06
CA LEU A 137 -4.56 2.78 -10.08
C LEU A 137 -4.69 3.33 -8.66
N GLU A 138 -5.72 2.91 -7.94
CA GLU A 138 -5.96 3.32 -6.56
C GLU A 138 -5.24 2.42 -5.54
N THR A 139 -5.09 1.13 -5.86
CA THR A 139 -4.51 0.13 -4.95
C THR A 139 -3.37 -0.64 -5.62
N LEU A 140 -2.22 -0.73 -4.95
CA LEU A 140 -1.07 -1.53 -5.39
C LEU A 140 -0.63 -2.46 -4.25
N GLU A 141 -0.62 -3.77 -4.49
CA GLU A 141 -0.07 -4.78 -3.59
C GLU A 141 1.18 -5.41 -4.22
N LEU A 142 2.32 -5.29 -3.53
CA LEU A 142 3.59 -5.87 -3.93
C LEU A 142 4.02 -6.90 -2.90
N VAL A 143 4.31 -8.09 -3.39
CA VAL A 143 4.71 -9.21 -2.54
C VAL A 143 6.19 -9.53 -2.79
N ASN A 144 6.97 -9.63 -1.71
CA ASN A 144 8.40 -10.00 -1.67
C ASN A 144 9.41 -8.98 -2.25
N ARG A 145 9.22 -7.65 -2.12
CA ARG A 145 10.24 -6.68 -2.56
C ARG A 145 10.32 -5.37 -1.77
N SER A 146 11.49 -4.74 -1.87
CA SER A 146 11.70 -3.30 -1.84
C SER A 146 11.74 -2.80 -3.29
N ILE A 147 11.13 -1.67 -3.59
CA ILE A 147 11.14 -1.09 -4.93
C ILE A 147 11.36 0.42 -4.87
N GLN A 148 11.94 0.96 -5.93
CA GLN A 148 11.87 2.39 -6.21
C GLN A 148 10.47 2.70 -6.76
N PHE A 149 9.84 3.72 -6.20
CA PHE A 149 8.55 4.23 -6.64
C PHE A 149 8.74 5.28 -7.73
N GLY A 150 7.78 5.37 -8.64
CA GLY A 150 7.67 6.46 -9.61
C GLY A 150 6.54 7.41 -9.25
N LEU A 151 6.45 8.52 -9.97
CA LEU A 151 5.35 9.47 -9.81
C LEU A 151 4.03 8.80 -10.17
N ASN A 152 3.11 8.73 -9.20
CA ASN A 152 1.74 8.28 -9.44
C ASN A 152 0.76 9.16 -8.67
N ASN A 153 -0.20 9.73 -9.41
CA ASN A 153 -1.18 10.68 -8.89
C ASN A 153 -2.54 10.04 -8.52
N SER A 154 -2.71 8.73 -8.69
CA SER A 154 -3.98 8.03 -8.44
C SER A 154 -3.90 7.07 -7.25
N LEU A 155 -2.70 6.65 -6.86
CA LEU A 155 -2.46 5.63 -5.85
C LEU A 155 -2.78 6.13 -4.45
N LYS A 156 -3.82 5.54 -3.86
CA LYS A 156 -4.31 5.82 -2.51
C LYS A 156 -3.87 4.76 -1.51
N LYS A 157 -3.65 3.52 -1.94
CA LYS A 157 -3.34 2.39 -1.07
C LYS A 157 -2.15 1.60 -1.59
N LEU A 158 -1.12 1.47 -0.76
CA LEU A 158 0.05 0.64 -1.03
C LEU A 158 0.15 -0.46 0.02
N LYS A 159 0.21 -1.71 -0.43
CA LYS A 159 0.45 -2.88 0.41
C LYS A 159 1.78 -3.55 0.03
N LEU A 160 2.69 -3.63 0.97
CA LEU A 160 3.95 -4.37 0.86
C LEU A 160 3.84 -5.60 1.75
N SER A 161 4.00 -6.81 1.21
CA SER A 161 3.78 -8.01 2.00
C SER A 161 4.70 -9.18 1.68
N VAL A 162 4.79 -10.13 2.62
CA VAL A 162 5.43 -11.44 2.43
C VAL A 162 4.39 -12.54 2.72
N PRO A 163 4.24 -13.58 1.87
CA PRO A 163 3.17 -14.58 2.02
C PRO A 163 3.24 -15.35 3.34
N ASN A 164 4.45 -15.74 3.75
CA ASN A 164 4.68 -16.48 4.99
C ASN A 164 5.27 -15.54 6.06
N LYS A 165 4.42 -14.70 6.65
CA LYS A 165 4.82 -13.67 7.61
C LYS A 165 5.57 -14.16 8.86
N PHE A 166 5.46 -15.45 9.21
CA PHE A 166 6.11 -16.02 10.40
C PHE A 166 7.41 -16.77 10.11
N GLU A 167 7.72 -17.04 8.84
CA GLU A 167 8.94 -17.76 8.41
C GLU A 167 9.86 -16.89 7.54
N SER A 168 9.37 -15.73 7.13
CA SER A 168 10.11 -14.74 6.36
C SER A 168 11.33 -14.23 7.13
N ASN A 169 12.50 -14.34 6.50
CA ASN A 169 13.71 -13.62 6.92
C ASN A 169 13.94 -12.34 6.09
N LEU A 170 12.93 -11.88 5.35
CA LEU A 170 13.07 -10.74 4.46
C LEU A 170 13.02 -9.43 5.25
N SER A 171 13.96 -8.55 4.94
CA SER A 171 13.97 -7.15 5.38
C SER A 171 13.36 -6.27 4.30
N LEU A 172 12.58 -5.27 4.68
CA LEU A 172 12.08 -4.24 3.78
C LEU A 172 12.94 -2.97 3.92
N GLU A 173 13.30 -2.37 2.80
CA GLU A 173 13.80 -1.00 2.74
C GLU A 173 12.83 -0.19 1.89
N ILE A 174 12.09 0.71 2.54
CA ILE A 174 11.21 1.63 1.81
C ILE A 174 12.12 2.66 1.14
N HIS A 175 12.09 2.73 -0.18
CA HIS A 175 12.94 3.64 -0.93
C HIS A 175 12.56 5.10 -0.66
N GLU A 176 13.53 6.00 -0.71
CA GLU A 176 13.32 7.46 -0.63
C GLU A 176 12.34 8.00 -1.68
N SER A 177 12.03 7.27 -2.74
CA SER A 177 11.06 7.72 -3.75
C SER A 177 9.62 7.60 -3.28
N VAL A 178 9.37 7.11 -2.05
CA VAL A 178 8.03 6.99 -1.48
C VAL A 178 7.29 8.33 -1.45
N ASP A 179 8.04 9.44 -1.36
CA ASP A 179 7.50 10.79 -1.40
C ASP A 179 6.87 11.17 -2.75
N LEU A 180 7.12 10.42 -3.83
CA LEU A 180 6.45 10.59 -5.12
C LEU A 180 4.98 10.14 -5.09
N LEU A 181 4.58 9.36 -4.08
CA LEU A 181 3.20 8.89 -3.89
C LEU A 181 2.36 9.91 -3.11
N LYS A 182 2.24 11.14 -3.65
CA LYS A 182 1.62 12.29 -2.97
C LYS A 182 0.16 12.08 -2.57
N ASN A 183 -0.53 11.13 -3.20
CA ASN A 183 -1.92 10.79 -2.92
C ASN A 183 -2.11 9.55 -2.04
N LEU A 184 -1.02 9.00 -1.49
CA LEU A 184 -1.09 7.82 -0.64
C LEU A 184 -1.81 8.15 0.69
N GLU A 185 -2.92 7.46 0.92
CA GLU A 185 -3.75 7.58 2.12
C GLU A 185 -3.47 6.43 3.09
N THR A 186 -3.24 5.23 2.56
CA THR A 186 -2.97 4.00 3.33
C THR A 186 -1.66 3.34 2.92
N LEU A 187 -0.77 3.13 3.88
CA LEU A 187 0.41 2.27 3.74
C LEU A 187 0.24 1.03 4.63
N TYR A 188 0.29 -0.16 4.04
CA TYR A 188 0.20 -1.44 4.73
C TYR A 188 1.48 -2.23 4.52
N ILE A 189 2.12 -2.68 5.59
CA ILE A 189 3.35 -3.48 5.55
C ILE A 189 3.13 -4.75 6.35
N GLU A 190 3.36 -5.92 5.75
CA GLU A 190 3.12 -7.21 6.41
C GLU A 190 4.23 -8.24 6.20
N GLY A 191 4.61 -8.92 7.28
CA GLY A 191 5.44 -10.13 7.24
C GLY A 191 6.92 -9.94 6.97
N TYR A 192 7.42 -8.70 6.97
CA TYR A 192 8.85 -8.42 6.95
C TYR A 192 9.43 -8.53 8.36
N LYS A 193 10.62 -9.12 8.47
CA LYS A 193 11.33 -9.30 9.75
C LYS A 193 11.85 -7.99 10.31
N SER A 194 12.33 -7.10 9.43
CA SER A 194 12.75 -5.76 9.77
C SER A 194 12.36 -4.79 8.65
N ILE A 195 12.20 -3.52 9.00
CA ILE A 195 11.83 -2.46 8.07
C ILE A 195 12.76 -1.27 8.29
N LYS A 196 13.38 -0.78 7.23
CA LYS A 196 14.11 0.48 7.17
C LYS A 196 13.22 1.52 6.50
N TYR A 197 13.03 2.64 7.19
CA TYR A 197 12.18 3.74 6.77
C TYR A 197 13.05 4.91 6.30
N PRO A 198 12.70 5.59 5.19
CA PRO A 198 13.40 6.79 4.75
C PRO A 198 12.91 8.01 5.54
N ASP A 199 13.76 9.02 5.69
CA ASP A 199 13.44 10.24 6.45
C ASP A 199 12.27 11.02 5.82
N ASN A 200 12.14 10.96 4.50
CA ASN A 200 11.09 11.65 3.75
C ASN A 200 9.75 10.91 3.72
N LEU A 201 9.58 9.81 4.46
CA LEU A 201 8.26 9.21 4.70
C LEU A 201 7.29 10.25 5.30
N THR A 202 7.83 11.18 6.10
CA THR A 202 7.12 12.32 6.69
C THR A 202 6.50 13.28 5.68
N PHE A 203 6.89 13.21 4.40
CA PHE A 203 6.39 14.08 3.33
C PHE A 203 5.07 13.57 2.70
N LEU A 204 4.58 12.41 3.12
CA LEU A 204 3.28 11.87 2.71
C LEU A 204 2.14 12.63 3.40
N SER A 205 1.77 13.79 2.84
CA SER A 205 0.82 14.71 3.46
C SER A 205 -0.62 14.20 3.57
N LYS A 206 -1.00 13.19 2.78
CA LYS A 206 -2.34 12.60 2.77
C LYS A 206 -2.47 11.29 3.55
N ILE A 207 -1.36 10.78 4.10
CA ILE A 207 -1.39 9.51 4.84
C ILE A 207 -2.27 9.67 6.08
N ASN A 208 -3.28 8.82 6.19
CA ASN A 208 -4.22 8.78 7.33
C ASN A 208 -4.25 7.41 8.02
N LYS A 209 -3.62 6.41 7.38
CA LYS A 209 -3.55 5.05 7.89
C LYS A 209 -2.18 4.43 7.58
N LEU A 210 -1.49 3.99 8.62
CA LEU A 210 -0.26 3.21 8.53
C LEU A 210 -0.47 1.91 9.28
N ILE A 211 -0.45 0.77 8.60
CA ILE A 211 -0.55 -0.55 9.22
C ILE A 211 0.77 -1.28 9.04
N ILE A 212 1.33 -1.77 10.13
CA ILE A 212 2.56 -2.53 10.15
C ILE A 212 2.32 -3.81 10.94
N ASP A 213 2.22 -4.94 10.25
CA ASP A 213 2.04 -6.27 10.83
C ASP A 213 3.30 -7.11 10.64
N THR A 214 4.16 -7.21 11.65
CA THR A 214 5.46 -7.87 11.51
C THR A 214 5.75 -8.84 12.66
N PRO A 215 6.51 -9.91 12.39
CA PRO A 215 6.88 -10.86 13.42
C PRO A 215 7.86 -10.30 14.47
N MET A 216 8.68 -9.28 14.14
CA MET A 216 9.86 -8.91 14.95
C MET A 216 10.11 -7.40 15.13
N ILE A 217 9.09 -6.53 14.99
CA ILE A 217 9.28 -5.13 15.39
C ILE A 217 9.49 -5.05 16.90
N ASN A 218 10.65 -4.54 17.31
CA ASN A 218 11.06 -4.40 18.71
C ASN A 218 10.97 -2.95 19.22
N ALA A 219 10.76 -1.96 18.35
CA ALA A 219 10.62 -0.55 18.73
C ALA A 219 9.87 0.21 17.62
N ILE A 220 9.22 1.32 17.96
CA ILE A 220 8.65 2.22 16.96
C ILE A 220 9.76 3.16 16.43
N PRO A 221 10.04 3.18 15.12
CA PRO A 221 10.94 4.15 14.53
C PRO A 221 10.44 5.58 14.76
N PHE A 222 11.36 6.48 15.11
CA PHE A 222 11.04 7.88 15.40
C PHE A 222 10.34 8.59 14.23
N SER A 223 10.77 8.33 12.99
CA SER A 223 10.15 8.92 11.78
C SER A 223 8.68 8.55 11.61
N LEU A 224 8.21 7.44 12.19
CA LEU A 224 6.78 7.09 12.18
C LEU A 224 5.97 7.96 13.14
N LEU A 225 6.59 8.42 14.22
CA LEU A 225 5.95 9.30 15.19
C LEU A 225 5.81 10.71 14.60
N GLU A 226 6.75 11.16 13.78
CA GLU A 226 6.70 12.48 13.13
C GLU A 226 5.65 12.60 12.02
N LEU A 227 5.10 11.48 11.56
CA LEU A 227 4.02 11.50 10.59
C LEU A 227 2.79 12.19 11.20
N LYS A 228 2.30 13.25 10.55
CA LYS A 228 1.04 13.94 10.92
C LYS A 228 -0.18 13.10 10.54
N ILE A 229 -0.21 11.84 10.96
CA ILE A 229 -1.29 10.89 10.67
C ILE A 229 -2.39 11.12 11.68
N TYR A 230 -3.51 11.68 11.23
CA TYR A 230 -4.59 12.09 12.09
C TYR A 230 -5.42 10.94 12.68
N SER A 231 -5.13 9.66 12.40
CA SER A 231 -6.11 8.61 12.74
C SER A 231 -5.60 7.22 13.10
N ASN A 232 -4.60 6.60 12.45
CA ASN A 232 -4.35 5.17 12.67
C ASN A 232 -2.91 4.71 12.35
N VAL A 233 -1.97 4.85 13.27
CA VAL A 233 -0.74 4.03 13.25
C VAL A 233 -1.06 2.71 13.95
N ILE A 234 -1.23 1.64 13.17
CA ILE A 234 -1.50 0.29 13.66
C ILE A 234 -0.22 -0.51 13.59
N ILE A 235 0.35 -0.88 14.74
CA ILE A 235 1.49 -1.78 14.78
C ILE A 235 1.05 -3.08 15.42
N ASN A 236 1.06 -4.16 14.64
CA ASN A 236 0.98 -5.53 15.12
C ASN A 236 2.39 -6.13 15.21
N SER A 237 2.88 -6.36 16.43
CA SER A 237 4.15 -7.03 16.65
C SER A 237 3.96 -8.38 17.34
N HIS A 238 4.78 -9.34 16.92
CA HIS A 238 4.90 -10.65 17.54
C HIS A 238 6.27 -10.85 18.22
N SER A 239 7.01 -9.78 18.50
CA SER A 239 8.29 -9.92 19.21
C SER A 239 8.09 -10.40 20.65
N LYS A 240 9.11 -10.93 21.32
CA LYS A 240 9.04 -11.19 22.78
C LYS A 240 9.57 -10.02 23.61
N SER A 241 10.30 -9.10 22.97
CA SER A 241 11.00 -7.99 23.62
C SER A 241 10.76 -6.73 22.80
N PHE A 242 9.73 -5.99 23.19
CA PHE A 242 9.42 -4.68 22.61
C PHE A 242 9.78 -3.58 23.58
N ASP A 243 10.57 -2.63 23.10
CA ASP A 243 10.96 -1.44 23.83
C ASP A 243 9.82 -0.42 23.81
N PHE A 244 8.94 -0.52 24.79
CA PHE A 244 7.85 0.44 24.98
C PHE A 244 8.37 1.87 25.28
N ASN A 245 9.63 2.06 25.69
CA ASN A 245 10.17 3.40 25.92
C ASN A 245 10.31 4.22 24.63
N SER A 246 10.36 3.55 23.47
CA SER A 246 10.35 4.21 22.16
C SER A 246 9.07 5.03 21.91
N ILE A 247 7.96 4.66 22.55
CA ILE A 247 6.69 5.39 22.51
C ILE A 247 6.70 6.59 23.47
N ILE A 248 7.36 6.42 24.62
CA ILE A 248 7.24 7.30 25.80
C ILE A 248 8.20 8.50 25.74
N THR A 249 9.41 8.30 25.23
CA THR A 249 10.49 9.29 25.36
C THR A 249 10.41 10.44 24.35
N ASN A 250 9.46 10.39 23.40
CA ASN A 250 9.40 11.32 22.28
C ASN A 250 8.38 12.45 22.46
N ASN A 251 8.70 13.39 23.35
CA ASN A 251 7.89 14.57 23.72
C ASN A 251 7.79 15.66 22.64
N LYS A 252 8.30 15.44 21.42
CA LYS A 252 8.29 16.44 20.33
C LYS A 252 7.14 16.27 19.35
N VAL A 253 6.34 15.22 19.51
CA VAL A 253 5.34 14.83 18.53
C VAL A 253 4.01 15.48 18.88
N THR A 254 3.57 16.41 18.05
CA THR A 254 2.24 17.01 18.20
C THR A 254 1.18 16.05 17.66
N GLU A 255 0.36 15.50 18.56
CA GLU A 255 -0.90 14.80 18.28
C GLU A 255 -0.88 13.34 17.75
N PRO A 256 0.05 12.45 18.13
CA PRO A 256 0.01 11.07 17.65
C PRO A 256 -1.24 10.31 18.15
N GLN A 257 -1.92 9.63 17.22
CA GLN A 257 -2.90 8.59 17.51
C GLN A 257 -2.27 7.23 17.20
N ILE A 258 -2.02 6.41 18.23
CA ILE A 258 -1.29 5.16 18.09
C ILE A 258 -2.16 3.98 18.53
N LEU A 259 -2.36 3.03 17.63
CA LEU A 259 -3.02 1.75 17.87
C LEU A 259 -1.95 0.64 17.90
N LEU A 260 -1.57 0.18 19.09
CA LEU A 260 -0.57 -0.87 19.28
C LEU A 260 -1.25 -2.19 19.64
N THR A 261 -1.15 -3.14 18.73
CA THR A 261 -1.55 -4.52 18.97
C THR A 261 -0.31 -5.37 19.16
N TYR A 262 -0.23 -6.09 20.27
CA TYR A 262 0.89 -6.95 20.59
C TYR A 262 0.37 -8.35 20.81
N ASN A 263 0.71 -9.25 19.89
CA ASN A 263 0.07 -10.56 19.77
C ASN A 263 0.91 -11.69 20.39
N THR A 264 1.94 -11.36 21.17
CA THR A 264 2.85 -12.30 21.80
C THR A 264 3.08 -11.98 23.27
N HIS A 265 3.68 -12.95 23.97
CA HIS A 265 4.12 -12.82 25.35
C HIS A 265 5.19 -11.73 25.43
N ALA A 266 4.81 -10.50 25.76
CA ALA A 266 5.73 -9.44 26.14
C ALA A 266 5.48 -9.03 27.58
N GLU A 267 6.56 -8.90 28.35
CA GLU A 267 6.50 -8.23 29.63
C GLU A 267 6.26 -6.74 29.38
N LEU A 268 5.11 -6.24 29.83
CA LEU A 268 4.85 -4.81 29.82
C LEU A 268 5.73 -4.15 30.91
N PRO A 269 6.58 -3.17 30.59
CA PRO A 269 7.24 -2.38 31.62
C PRO A 269 6.23 -1.46 32.30
N ASP A 270 6.63 -0.79 33.38
CA ASP A 270 5.85 0.35 33.86
C ASP A 270 5.83 1.41 32.75
N LEU A 271 4.64 1.84 32.34
CA LEU A 271 4.44 2.76 31.23
C LEU A 271 4.12 4.15 31.76
N VAL A 272 4.74 5.17 31.17
CA VAL A 272 4.37 6.56 31.39
C VAL A 272 3.91 7.14 30.06
N ILE A 273 2.61 7.31 29.89
CA ILE A 273 2.02 7.89 28.68
C ILE A 273 1.99 9.40 28.85
N ASP A 274 2.72 10.08 27.97
CA ASP A 274 2.84 11.54 27.92
C ASP A 274 1.56 12.19 27.36
N GLU A 275 1.32 13.46 27.69
CA GLU A 275 0.15 14.23 27.24
C GLU A 275 0.11 14.46 25.72
N SER A 276 1.25 14.34 25.04
CA SER A 276 1.34 14.34 23.58
C SER A 276 0.51 13.22 22.94
N ILE A 277 0.41 12.04 23.57
CA ILE A 277 -0.35 10.91 23.05
C ILE A 277 -1.84 11.11 23.32
N LYS A 278 -2.56 11.55 22.29
CA LYS A 278 -3.99 11.89 22.39
C LYS A 278 -4.89 10.66 22.51
N ASN A 279 -4.53 9.56 21.86
CA ASN A 279 -5.27 8.30 21.90
C ASN A 279 -4.28 7.13 21.85
N LEU A 280 -4.50 6.10 22.66
CA LEU A 280 -3.69 4.89 22.68
C LEU A 280 -4.58 3.66 22.76
N TYR A 281 -4.38 2.72 21.85
CA TYR A 281 -4.80 1.35 22.06
C TYR A 281 -3.60 0.50 22.39
N LEU A 282 -3.71 -0.34 23.40
CA LEU A 282 -2.72 -1.36 23.70
C LEU A 282 -3.45 -2.70 23.85
N SER A 283 -3.15 -3.65 22.97
CA SER A 283 -3.51 -5.06 23.17
C SER A 283 -2.28 -5.87 23.51
N THR A 284 -2.27 -6.62 24.60
CA THR A 284 -1.17 -7.53 24.93
C THR A 284 -1.61 -8.67 25.86
N ARG A 285 -0.80 -9.73 25.97
CA ARG A 285 -0.99 -10.78 26.99
C ARG A 285 -0.24 -10.38 28.26
N LEU A 286 -0.96 -10.18 29.37
CA LEU A 286 -0.37 -9.77 30.65
C LEU A 286 -0.26 -10.95 31.63
N PHE A 287 0.93 -11.09 32.22
CA PHE A 287 1.22 -12.10 33.26
C PHE A 287 1.51 -11.51 34.65
N SER A 288 1.80 -10.21 34.76
CA SER A 288 2.08 -9.55 36.04
C SER A 288 1.39 -8.19 36.14
N SER A 289 1.05 -7.80 37.37
CA SER A 289 0.53 -6.46 37.67
C SER A 289 1.63 -5.43 37.44
N LYS A 290 1.37 -4.46 36.57
CA LYS A 290 2.29 -3.38 36.21
C LYS A 290 1.57 -2.04 36.29
N THR A 291 2.33 -0.96 36.45
CA THR A 291 1.75 0.37 36.59
C THR A 291 1.74 1.08 35.23
N ILE A 292 0.57 1.55 34.81
CA ILE A 292 0.39 2.40 33.63
C ILE A 292 0.01 3.78 34.13
N LYS A 293 0.95 4.71 34.07
CA LYS A 293 0.75 6.11 34.42
C LYS A 293 0.40 6.93 33.19
N ILE A 294 -0.75 7.59 33.20
CA ILE A 294 -1.20 8.44 32.09
C ILE A 294 -1.22 9.89 32.57
N LYS A 295 -0.43 10.76 31.93
CA LYS A 295 -0.32 12.19 32.27
C LYS A 295 -1.32 13.08 31.53
N GLY A 296 -1.98 12.57 30.49
CA GLY A 296 -2.93 13.32 29.66
C GLY A 296 -4.39 13.21 30.09
N ILE A 297 -5.27 13.82 29.29
CA ILE A 297 -6.74 13.78 29.50
C ILE A 297 -7.26 12.38 29.19
N ILE A 298 -7.79 11.68 30.19
CA ILE A 298 -8.49 10.40 29.98
C ILE A 298 -10.00 10.64 29.85
N LYS A 299 -10.59 10.25 28.72
CA LYS A 299 -12.04 10.21 28.52
C LYS A 299 -12.61 8.81 28.56
N LYS A 300 -11.90 7.81 28.04
CA LYS A 300 -12.37 6.42 28.00
C LYS A 300 -11.27 5.46 28.39
N VAL A 301 -11.60 4.50 29.25
CA VAL A 301 -10.76 3.35 29.60
C VAL A 301 -11.59 2.09 29.43
N ILE A 302 -11.09 1.17 28.62
CA ILE A 302 -11.70 -0.16 28.45
C ILE A 302 -10.62 -1.19 28.72
N ILE A 303 -10.84 -1.99 29.74
CA ILE A 303 -10.14 -3.22 30.03
C ILE A 303 -11.08 -4.36 29.63
N ALA A 304 -10.58 -5.35 28.90
CA ALA A 304 -11.39 -6.47 28.46
C ALA A 304 -10.56 -7.77 28.50
N PRO A 305 -11.04 -8.81 29.19
CA PRO A 305 -10.39 -10.12 29.21
C PRO A 305 -10.80 -10.93 27.98
N LEU A 306 -10.05 -10.89 26.86
CA LEU A 306 -10.47 -11.58 25.62
C LEU A 306 -9.31 -11.98 24.68
N ARG A 307 -9.60 -12.97 23.84
CA ARG A 307 -8.80 -13.41 22.66
C ARG A 307 -8.42 -12.19 21.80
N PRO A 308 -7.28 -12.23 21.07
CA PRO A 308 -6.79 -11.10 20.27
C PRO A 308 -7.93 -10.49 19.47
N ILE A 309 -8.32 -9.28 19.86
CA ILE A 309 -9.40 -8.56 19.19
C ILE A 309 -8.89 -8.28 17.78
N SER A 310 -9.56 -8.84 16.78
CA SER A 310 -9.11 -8.77 15.39
C SER A 310 -8.96 -7.31 14.96
N LEU A 311 -7.94 -7.01 14.17
CA LEU A 311 -7.69 -5.67 13.60
C LEU A 311 -8.96 -5.05 12.98
N THR A 312 -9.80 -5.89 12.37
CA THR A 312 -11.10 -5.55 11.76
C THR A 312 -12.12 -4.98 12.74
N TYR A 313 -12.08 -5.35 14.02
CA TYR A 313 -12.96 -4.80 15.05
C TYR A 313 -12.61 -3.33 15.36
N PHE A 314 -11.33 -2.98 15.28
CA PHE A 314 -10.88 -1.60 15.47
C PHE A 314 -11.11 -0.72 14.26
N THR A 315 -10.93 -1.27 13.06
CA THR A 315 -11.15 -0.49 11.84
C THR A 315 -12.63 -0.17 11.59
N ASN A 316 -13.57 -0.92 12.18
CA ASN A 316 -15.01 -0.82 11.88
C ASN A 316 -15.89 -0.48 13.10
N GLY A 317 -15.33 -0.36 14.32
CA GLY A 317 -16.10 -0.24 15.55
C GLY A 317 -16.28 1.19 16.07
N ASP A 318 -17.46 1.47 16.66
CA ASP A 318 -17.84 2.76 17.30
C ASP A 318 -16.95 3.20 18.49
N LEU A 319 -16.04 2.33 18.95
CA LEU A 319 -15.12 2.61 20.04
C LEU A 319 -14.07 3.67 19.67
N TRP A 320 -13.83 3.86 18.37
CA TRP A 320 -12.82 4.75 17.83
C TRP A 320 -13.49 5.84 16.99
N ARG A 321 -13.57 7.05 17.55
CA ARG A 321 -13.88 8.26 16.78
C ARG A 321 -12.58 9.07 16.66
N PRO A 322 -11.98 9.20 15.47
CA PRO A 322 -10.67 9.84 15.29
C PRO A 322 -10.64 11.31 15.71
N THR A 323 -11.80 11.94 15.92
CA THR A 323 -11.93 13.32 16.40
C THR A 323 -11.95 13.45 17.92
N GLU A 324 -12.12 12.35 18.67
CA GLU A 324 -12.17 12.38 20.12
C GLU A 324 -10.76 12.18 20.71
N THR A 325 -10.31 13.14 21.53
CA THR A 325 -9.07 13.03 22.32
C THR A 325 -9.34 12.36 23.65
N GLY A 326 -8.36 11.60 24.16
CA GLY A 326 -8.38 10.96 25.47
C GLY A 326 -8.97 9.55 25.49
N ASN A 327 -9.01 8.86 24.36
CA ASN A 327 -9.44 7.46 24.30
C ASN A 327 -8.25 6.54 24.54
N TYR A 328 -8.22 5.91 25.72
CA TYR A 328 -7.20 4.92 26.10
C TYR A 328 -7.85 3.55 26.22
N ILE A 329 -7.58 2.64 25.30
CA ILE A 329 -8.19 1.31 25.29
C ILE A 329 -7.11 0.28 25.53
N PHE A 330 -7.32 -0.54 26.55
CA PHE A 330 -6.35 -1.50 27.04
C PHE A 330 -6.95 -2.91 26.97
N ALA A 331 -6.72 -3.63 25.89
CA ALA A 331 -7.15 -5.02 25.80
C ALA A 331 -6.07 -5.94 26.37
N PHE A 332 -6.37 -6.66 27.43
CA PHE A 332 -5.40 -7.56 28.03
C PHE A 332 -5.91 -8.99 27.98
N GLU A 333 -5.12 -9.89 27.39
CA GLU A 333 -5.30 -11.31 27.63
C GLU A 333 -4.68 -11.61 29.00
N ILE A 334 -5.52 -11.63 30.03
CA ILE A 334 -5.09 -11.85 31.41
C ILE A 334 -5.19 -13.35 31.73
N SER A 335 -4.08 -13.97 32.13
CA SER A 335 -4.14 -15.25 32.84
C SER A 335 -4.28 -14.98 34.34
N GLY A 336 -5.49 -15.12 34.89
CA GLY A 336 -5.76 -14.89 36.32
C GLY A 336 -6.21 -13.45 36.66
N SER A 337 -5.88 -12.97 37.86
CA SER A 337 -6.38 -11.70 38.43
C SER A 337 -5.50 -10.47 38.14
N ASN A 338 -4.54 -10.57 37.23
CA ASN A 338 -3.48 -9.57 37.07
C ASN A 338 -3.90 -8.42 36.13
N ILE A 339 -4.77 -7.55 36.62
CA ILE A 339 -5.10 -6.27 35.97
C ILE A 339 -3.97 -5.26 36.29
N PRO A 340 -3.47 -4.48 35.31
CA PRO A 340 -2.47 -3.46 35.60
C PRO A 340 -3.06 -2.32 36.44
N ASN A 341 -2.22 -1.71 37.27
CA ASN A 341 -2.57 -0.53 38.05
C ASN A 341 -2.54 0.70 37.13
N ILE A 342 -3.68 1.35 36.90
CA ILE A 342 -3.76 2.56 36.08
C ILE A 342 -3.71 3.78 37.00
N GLU A 343 -2.63 4.55 36.90
CA GLU A 343 -2.45 5.82 37.63
C GLU A 343 -2.73 7.00 36.70
N SER A 344 -3.81 7.74 36.95
CA SER A 344 -4.11 8.96 36.18
C SER A 344 -5.05 9.91 36.91
N ASP A 345 -5.22 11.11 36.37
CA ASP A 345 -6.34 11.96 36.70
C ASP A 345 -7.60 11.48 35.95
N PHE A 346 -8.53 10.89 36.71
CA PHE A 346 -9.80 10.40 36.18
C PHE A 346 -10.90 11.48 36.17
N SER A 347 -10.59 12.75 36.47
CA SER A 347 -11.57 13.85 36.51
C SER A 347 -12.34 14.05 35.19
N SER A 348 -11.72 13.71 34.05
CA SER A 348 -12.32 13.79 32.72
C SER A 348 -12.92 12.47 32.20
N LEU A 349 -12.92 11.40 33.01
CA LEU A 349 -13.34 10.08 32.59
C LEU A 349 -14.85 10.02 32.35
N THR A 350 -15.23 9.78 31.10
CA THR A 350 -16.64 9.65 30.67
C THR A 350 -17.08 8.20 30.47
N HIS A 351 -16.13 7.27 30.33
CA HIS A 351 -16.41 5.86 30.12
C HIS A 351 -15.34 4.99 30.77
N PHE A 352 -15.75 4.05 31.61
CA PHE A 352 -14.89 3.03 32.19
C PHE A 352 -15.56 1.66 32.02
N ARG A 353 -14.84 0.69 31.46
CA ARG A 353 -15.27 -0.69 31.35
C ARG A 353 -14.13 -1.61 31.79
N LEU A 354 -14.46 -2.61 32.59
CA LEU A 354 -13.56 -3.67 33.05
C LEU A 354 -14.03 -5.04 32.54
#